data_AF-A0A7S4IBM3-F1
#
_entry.id   AF-A0A7S4IBM3-F1
#
_cell.length_a   1.000
_cell.length_b   1.000
_cell.length_c   1.000
_cell.angle_alpha   90.00
_cell.angle_beta   90.00
_cell.angle_gamma   90.00
#
_symmetry.space_group_name_H-M   'P 1'
#
loop_
_entity.id
_entity.type
_entity.pdbx_description
1 polymer ?
#
loop_
_entity_poly.entity_id
_entity_poly.type
_entity_poly.pdbx_seq_one_letter_code
_entity_poly.pdbx_strand_id
1 'polypeptide(L)'
;IIHGDIKPDNFLFMNENVPGKSWAEWTETGEPSWKFRGLQLIDFGRGLDLSLYESSRNQMFEGDNHVKELQCLEMRNGEPWSYHIDLFGVCAIVHLLLHLSPIEIVEKKPSKKSANLEGIEDKLYSLPKENFKRYWSHNWELLFLDLLQVKPGVPCSEIVKKHIKSLQSFVASRSKKVRVALSKEHQLMQEQ
;
A
#
# COMPACT_ATOMS: atom_id res chain seq x y z
N ILE A 1 9.05 9.55 10.27
CA ILE A 1 9.82 9.31 9.03
C ILE A 1 8.85 9.18 7.88
N ILE A 2 9.10 9.90 6.79
CA ILE A 2 8.56 9.63 5.45
C ILE A 2 9.69 8.95 4.69
N HIS A 3 9.43 7.86 3.98
CA HIS A 3 10.44 7.17 3.18
C HIS A 3 10.79 7.97 1.91
N GLY A 4 9.78 8.50 1.22
CA GLY A 4 9.93 9.41 0.08
C GLY A 4 10.22 8.72 -1.26
N ASP A 5 10.49 7.42 -1.24
CA ASP A 5 10.77 6.60 -2.43
C ASP A 5 10.21 5.17 -2.32
N ILE A 6 8.95 5.03 -1.89
CA ILE A 6 8.32 3.70 -1.79
C ILE A 6 8.06 3.16 -3.20
N LYS A 7 8.80 2.11 -3.57
CA LYS A 7 8.69 1.38 -4.84
C LYS A 7 9.12 -0.09 -4.68
N PRO A 8 8.74 -1.00 -5.59
CA PRO A 8 9.04 -2.43 -5.44
C PRO A 8 10.53 -2.74 -5.22
N ASP A 9 11.42 -2.03 -5.91
CA ASP A 9 12.87 -2.22 -5.83
C ASP A 9 13.45 -1.96 -4.42
N ASN A 10 12.76 -1.15 -3.62
CA ASN A 10 13.17 -0.80 -2.26
C ASN A 10 12.63 -1.78 -1.21
N PHE A 11 11.99 -2.88 -1.61
CA PHE A 11 11.60 -3.97 -0.73
C PHE A 11 12.43 -5.22 -1.00
N LEU A 12 13.18 -5.65 0.00
CA LEU A 12 13.87 -6.95 -0.03
C LEU A 12 12.93 -8.05 0.43
N PHE A 13 12.92 -9.16 -0.31
CA PHE A 13 12.31 -10.40 0.13
C PHE A 13 13.22 -11.08 1.16
N MET A 14 12.76 -11.14 2.40
CA MET A 14 13.43 -11.88 3.46
C MET A 14 13.02 -13.35 3.36
N ASN A 15 14.00 -14.23 3.15
CA ASN A 15 13.78 -15.66 2.97
C ASN A 15 14.88 -16.46 3.71
N GLU A 16 15.01 -16.26 5.02
CA GLU A 16 15.93 -17.03 5.89
C GLU A 16 15.34 -18.33 6.45
N ASN A 17 15.95 -19.48 6.16
CA ASN A 17 15.48 -20.80 6.61
C ASN A 17 15.59 -20.95 8.14
N VAL A 18 14.47 -20.72 8.85
CA VAL A 18 14.39 -20.93 10.30
C VAL A 18 13.87 -22.36 10.59
N PRO A 19 14.67 -23.23 11.23
CA PRO A 19 14.23 -24.57 11.60
C PRO A 19 12.96 -24.57 12.46
N GLY A 20 12.03 -25.49 12.16
CA GLY A 20 10.78 -25.64 12.93
C GLY A 20 9.67 -24.63 12.62
N LYS A 21 9.86 -23.71 11.65
CA LYS A 21 8.83 -22.75 11.24
C LYS A 21 8.41 -22.98 9.79
N SER A 22 7.12 -23.27 9.58
CA SER A 22 6.54 -23.52 8.25
C SER A 22 6.06 -22.21 7.59
N TRP A 23 6.31 -22.08 6.28
CA TRP A 23 5.77 -21.02 5.40
C TRP A 23 4.24 -21.04 5.27
N ALA A 24 3.62 -22.16 5.63
CA ALA A 24 2.21 -22.46 5.39
C ALA A 24 1.23 -21.71 6.30
N GLU A 25 1.71 -20.96 7.28
CA GLU A 25 0.88 -20.40 8.34
C GLU A 25 1.10 -18.89 8.46
N TRP A 26 0.23 -18.13 7.79
CA TRP A 26 0.12 -16.70 8.00
C TRP A 26 -0.43 -16.42 9.41
N THR A 27 0.19 -15.46 10.11
CA THR A 27 -0.27 -14.95 11.41
C THR A 27 -0.40 -13.43 11.35
N GLU A 28 -1.36 -12.88 12.10
CA GLU A 28 -1.61 -11.44 12.15
C GLU A 28 -0.44 -10.67 12.77
N THR A 29 0.18 -11.24 13.80
CA THR A 29 1.32 -10.67 14.54
C THR A 29 2.64 -10.80 13.79
N GLY A 30 2.64 -11.55 12.69
CA GLY A 30 3.87 -11.91 11.97
C GLY A 30 4.80 -12.79 12.77
N GLU A 31 4.34 -13.32 13.91
CA GLU A 31 5.12 -14.27 14.68
C GLU A 31 5.06 -15.65 14.04
N PRO A 32 6.19 -16.38 14.02
CA PRO A 32 7.47 -16.01 14.60
C PRO A 32 8.48 -15.58 13.51
N SER A 33 8.01 -14.94 12.42
CA SER A 33 8.67 -15.04 11.11
C SER A 33 8.85 -13.76 10.29
N TRP A 34 8.12 -12.65 10.45
CA TRP A 34 8.23 -11.53 9.47
C TRP A 34 9.62 -10.91 9.35
N LYS A 35 10.41 -10.90 10.44
CA LYS A 35 11.81 -10.45 10.43
C LYS A 35 12.72 -11.34 9.56
N PHE A 36 12.43 -12.63 9.47
CA PHE A 36 13.23 -13.63 8.77
C PHE A 36 12.60 -14.04 7.42
N ARG A 37 11.29 -13.81 7.28
CA ARG A 37 10.37 -14.31 6.25
C ARG A 37 9.28 -13.28 5.99
N GLY A 38 9.55 -12.33 5.10
CA GLY A 38 8.69 -11.15 4.91
C GLY A 38 9.32 -10.13 3.97
N LEU A 39 8.94 -8.87 4.14
CA LEU A 39 9.50 -7.75 3.36
C LEU A 39 10.29 -6.84 4.29
N GLN A 40 11.48 -6.42 3.84
CA GLN A 40 12.28 -5.40 4.49
C GLN A 40 12.40 -4.18 3.58
N LEU A 41 11.90 -3.03 4.06
CA LEU A 41 12.08 -1.75 3.38
C LEU A 41 13.54 -1.27 3.56
N ILE A 42 14.13 -0.83 2.47
CA ILE A 42 15.51 -0.32 2.40
C ILE A 42 15.55 1.03 1.66
N ASP A 43 16.73 1.62 1.54
CA ASP A 43 17.00 2.86 0.80
C ASP A 43 16.25 4.10 1.32
N PHE A 44 16.65 4.54 2.52
CA PHE A 44 16.19 5.79 3.12
C PHE A 44 16.96 7.02 2.61
N GLY A 45 17.60 6.96 1.44
CA GLY A 45 18.38 8.08 0.88
C GLY A 45 17.55 9.34 0.60
N ARG A 46 16.22 9.18 0.46
CA ARG A 46 15.23 10.27 0.31
C ARG A 46 14.33 10.43 1.54
N GLY A 47 14.69 9.78 2.64
CA GLY A 47 13.90 9.77 3.86
C GLY A 47 13.84 11.15 4.52
N LEU A 48 12.65 11.54 4.97
CA LEU A 48 12.42 12.79 5.71
C LEU A 48 12.09 12.48 7.17
N ASP A 49 12.90 12.98 8.08
CA ASP A 49 12.61 12.91 9.51
C ASP A 49 11.81 14.13 9.97
N LEU A 50 10.49 13.95 10.07
CA LEU A 50 9.59 15.01 10.54
C LEU A 50 9.88 15.48 11.97
N SER A 51 10.59 14.69 12.80
CA SER A 51 10.92 15.11 14.18
C SER A 51 11.91 16.26 14.24
N LEU A 52 12.64 16.51 13.15
CA LEU A 52 13.59 17.61 13.02
C LEU A 52 12.91 18.96 12.73
N TYR A 53 11.59 18.96 12.50
CA TYR A 53 10.81 20.16 12.20
C TYR A 53 10.02 20.60 13.43
N GLU A 54 9.99 21.92 13.67
CA GLU A 54 9.32 22.53 14.84
C GLU A 54 7.84 22.12 14.97
N SER A 55 7.17 21.96 13.83
CA SER A 55 5.78 21.49 13.74
C SER A 55 5.68 20.06 13.21
N SER A 56 6.42 19.12 13.80
CA SER A 56 6.55 17.71 13.35
C SER A 56 5.23 17.00 12.96
N ARG A 57 4.09 17.37 13.55
CA ARG A 57 2.76 16.79 13.22
C ARG A 57 2.07 17.41 12.01
N ASN A 58 2.39 18.66 11.67
CA ASN A 58 1.73 19.44 10.62
C ASN A 58 2.70 19.86 9.52
N GLN A 59 3.91 19.31 9.51
CA GLN A 59 4.91 19.63 8.50
C GLN A 59 4.44 19.17 7.13
N MET A 60 4.35 20.13 6.22
CA MET A 60 4.05 19.94 4.80
C MET A 60 5.23 20.41 3.95
N PHE A 61 5.36 19.87 2.75
CA PHE A 61 6.41 20.18 1.79
C PHE A 61 5.80 20.65 0.48
N GLU A 62 6.53 21.48 -0.25
CA GLU A 62 6.18 21.96 -1.58
C GLU A 62 7.20 21.45 -2.61
N GLY A 63 6.81 21.39 -3.88
CA GLY A 63 7.63 20.88 -4.98
C GLY A 63 7.44 19.38 -5.26
N ASP A 64 8.18 18.86 -6.23
CA ASP A 64 8.09 17.48 -6.68
C ASP A 64 9.42 16.72 -6.53
N ASN A 65 9.39 15.40 -6.72
CA ASN A 65 10.57 14.53 -6.64
C ASN A 65 11.29 14.31 -7.98
N HIS A 66 10.94 15.11 -9.01
CA HIS A 66 11.42 15.08 -10.39
C HIS A 66 11.27 13.74 -11.14
N VAL A 67 10.54 12.77 -10.57
CA VAL A 67 10.27 11.47 -11.18
C VAL A 67 8.76 11.33 -11.32
N LYS A 68 8.24 11.69 -12.50
CA LYS A 68 6.81 11.86 -12.76
C LYS A 68 5.95 10.66 -12.33
N GLU A 69 6.45 9.45 -12.55
CA GLU A 69 5.79 8.19 -12.22
C GLU A 69 5.63 7.96 -10.71
N LEU A 70 6.51 8.59 -9.90
CA LEU A 70 6.54 8.48 -8.45
C LEU A 70 5.94 9.71 -7.73
N GLN A 71 5.40 10.67 -8.48
CA GLN A 71 4.74 11.84 -7.89
C GLN A 71 3.36 11.44 -7.33
N CYS A 72 3.10 11.82 -6.08
CA CYS A 72 1.75 11.73 -5.50
C CYS A 72 0.81 12.76 -6.13
N LEU A 73 -0.48 12.69 -5.83
CA LEU A 73 -1.48 13.56 -6.47
C LEU A 73 -1.25 15.03 -6.12
N GLU A 74 -0.88 15.32 -4.88
CA GLU A 74 -0.58 16.65 -4.39
C GLU A 74 0.59 17.26 -5.18
N MET A 75 1.68 16.50 -5.39
CA MET A 75 2.79 16.94 -6.23
C MET A 75 2.34 17.27 -7.66
N ARG A 76 1.50 16.41 -8.27
CA ARG A 76 0.98 16.61 -9.64
C ARG A 76 0.10 17.85 -9.75
N ASN A 77 -0.58 18.20 -8.67
CA ASN A 77 -1.48 19.35 -8.58
C ASN A 77 -0.76 20.64 -8.13
N GLY A 78 0.52 20.55 -7.74
CA GLY A 78 1.24 21.68 -7.13
C GLY A 78 0.76 22.02 -5.72
N GLU A 79 0.22 21.04 -5.00
CA GLU A 79 -0.31 21.18 -3.64
C GLU A 79 0.72 20.71 -2.60
N PRO A 80 0.66 21.26 -1.36
CA PRO A 80 1.52 20.80 -0.28
C PRO A 80 1.29 19.33 0.07
N TRP A 81 2.36 18.59 0.35
CA TRP A 81 2.31 17.16 0.65
C TRP A 81 3.11 16.77 1.90
N SER A 82 2.95 15.54 2.37
CA SER A 82 3.66 14.98 3.53
C SER A 82 3.66 13.46 3.40
N TYR A 83 3.03 12.70 4.28
CA TYR A 83 2.87 11.24 4.15
C TYR A 83 2.21 10.78 2.85
N HIS A 84 1.52 11.67 2.11
CA HIS A 84 0.90 11.38 0.81
C HIS A 84 1.84 10.69 -0.18
N ILE A 85 3.14 11.04 -0.19
CA ILE A 85 4.13 10.40 -1.10
C ILE A 85 4.29 8.91 -0.83
N ASP A 86 4.36 8.51 0.44
CA ASP A 86 4.51 7.11 0.84
C ASP A 86 3.21 6.33 0.59
N LEU A 87 2.05 6.94 0.87
CA LEU A 87 0.76 6.33 0.59
C LEU A 87 0.55 6.10 -0.91
N PHE A 88 0.97 7.06 -1.75
CA PHE A 88 0.95 6.90 -3.20
C PHE A 88 1.86 5.75 -3.64
N GLY A 89 3.08 5.65 -3.10
CA GLY A 89 3.98 4.53 -3.37
C GLY A 89 3.39 3.17 -2.99
N VAL A 90 2.69 3.08 -1.85
CA VAL A 90 1.94 1.87 -1.46
C VAL A 90 0.86 1.55 -2.48
N CYS A 91 0.07 2.53 -2.93
CA CYS A 91 -0.92 2.35 -3.99
C CYS A 91 -0.29 1.84 -5.29
N ALA A 92 0.86 2.39 -5.69
CA ALA A 92 1.57 1.97 -6.89
C ALA A 92 2.02 0.50 -6.80
N ILE A 93 2.57 0.06 -5.66
CA ILE A 93 2.98 -1.33 -5.43
C ILE A 93 1.76 -2.26 -5.43
N VAL A 94 0.70 -1.90 -4.70
CA VAL A 94 -0.53 -2.71 -4.66
C VAL A 94 -1.12 -2.86 -6.07
N HIS A 95 -1.15 -1.77 -6.84
CA HIS A 95 -1.60 -1.82 -8.23
C HIS A 95 -0.73 -2.74 -9.08
N LEU A 96 0.60 -2.62 -8.99
CA LEU A 96 1.53 -3.45 -9.72
C LEU A 96 1.33 -4.94 -9.41
N LEU A 97 1.15 -5.31 -8.14
CA LEU A 97 0.92 -6.70 -7.75
C LEU A 97 -0.44 -7.25 -8.24
N LEU A 98 -1.45 -6.39 -8.37
CA LEU A 98 -2.79 -6.79 -8.82
C LEU A 98 -2.93 -6.86 -10.34
N HIS A 99 -2.30 -5.93 -11.06
CA HIS A 99 -2.49 -5.72 -12.49
C HIS A 99 -1.26 -6.06 -13.33
N LEU A 100 -0.09 -6.23 -12.71
CA LEU A 100 1.21 -6.47 -13.36
C LEU A 100 1.60 -5.33 -14.32
N SER A 101 1.12 -4.12 -14.05
CA SER A 101 1.42 -2.90 -14.80
C SER A 101 1.62 -1.71 -13.86
N PRO A 102 2.39 -0.69 -14.28
CA PRO A 102 2.48 0.59 -13.56
C PRO A 102 1.09 1.22 -13.37
N ILE A 103 0.92 1.95 -12.27
CA ILE A 103 -0.33 2.65 -11.98
C ILE A 103 -0.48 3.89 -12.87
N GLU A 104 -1.60 3.99 -13.58
CA GLU A 104 -2.05 5.21 -14.25
C GLU A 104 -3.29 5.74 -13.52
N ILE A 105 -3.31 7.02 -13.15
CA ILE A 105 -4.45 7.62 -12.44
C ILE A 105 -5.33 8.39 -13.43
N VAL A 106 -6.64 8.21 -13.31
CA VAL A 106 -7.66 8.93 -14.07
C VAL A 106 -8.78 9.38 -13.14
N GLU A 107 -9.48 10.44 -13.53
CA GLU A 107 -10.72 10.87 -12.86
C GLU A 107 -11.90 10.00 -13.32
N LYS A 108 -12.51 9.24 -12.41
CA LYS A 108 -13.70 8.43 -12.71
C LYS A 108 -14.64 8.32 -11.51
N LYS A 109 -15.91 8.02 -11.77
CA LYS A 109 -16.86 7.67 -10.71
C LYS A 109 -16.50 6.31 -10.11
N PRO A 110 -16.68 6.11 -8.79
CA PRO A 110 -16.44 4.84 -8.15
C PRO A 110 -17.42 3.79 -8.68
N SER A 111 -17.06 2.51 -8.60
CA SER A 111 -17.98 1.43 -8.96
C SER A 111 -19.25 1.49 -8.10
N LYS A 112 -20.37 0.95 -8.61
CA LYS A 112 -21.64 0.85 -7.84
C LYS A 112 -21.47 0.17 -6.48
N LYS A 113 -20.48 -0.73 -6.35
CA LYS A 113 -20.16 -1.42 -5.10
C LYS A 113 -19.61 -0.45 -4.05
N SER A 114 -18.73 0.47 -4.45
CA SER A 114 -18.10 1.44 -3.55
C SER A 114 -18.91 2.72 -3.40
N ALA A 115 -19.70 3.10 -4.41
CA ALA A 115 -20.57 4.28 -4.37
C ALA A 115 -21.63 4.21 -3.26
N ASN A 116 -22.01 3.00 -2.83
CA ASN A 116 -22.98 2.80 -1.74
C ASN A 116 -22.35 2.79 -0.35
N LEU A 117 -21.03 2.96 -0.23
CA LEU A 117 -20.34 2.98 1.05
C LEU A 117 -20.46 4.35 1.70
N GLU A 118 -20.59 4.36 3.02
CA GLU A 118 -20.67 5.58 3.81
C GLU A 118 -19.42 6.45 3.60
N GLY A 119 -19.63 7.75 3.37
CA GLY A 119 -18.56 8.72 3.16
C GLY A 119 -18.03 8.81 1.73
N ILE A 120 -18.59 8.06 0.78
CA ILE A 120 -18.34 8.19 -0.66
C ILE A 120 -19.46 9.01 -1.31
N GLU A 121 -19.12 10.21 -1.78
CA GLU A 121 -20.01 11.11 -2.51
C GLU A 121 -20.11 10.74 -4.00
N ASP A 122 -21.21 11.09 -4.66
CA ASP A 122 -21.38 10.93 -6.12
C ASP A 122 -20.61 12.01 -6.90
N LYS A 123 -19.28 11.86 -6.93
CA LYS A 123 -18.36 12.72 -7.68
C LYS A 123 -17.28 11.92 -8.39
N LEU A 124 -16.42 12.63 -9.13
CA LEU A 124 -15.21 12.04 -9.72
C LEU A 124 -14.11 11.92 -8.65
N TYR A 125 -13.38 10.81 -8.72
CA TYR A 125 -12.22 10.53 -7.88
C TYR A 125 -11.04 10.15 -8.77
N SER A 126 -9.85 10.55 -8.34
CA SER A 126 -8.59 10.03 -8.83
C SER A 126 -8.44 8.55 -8.45
N LEU A 127 -8.57 7.67 -9.44
CA LEU A 127 -8.50 6.22 -9.27
C LEU A 127 -7.59 5.58 -10.32
N PRO A 128 -7.08 4.35 -10.08
CA PRO A 128 -6.38 3.60 -11.10
C PRO A 128 -7.23 3.44 -12.36
N LYS A 129 -6.64 3.63 -13.55
CA LYS A 129 -7.30 3.51 -14.85
C LYS A 129 -7.88 2.11 -15.04
N GLU A 130 -7.09 1.09 -14.75
CA GLU A 130 -7.46 -0.31 -14.78
C GLU A 130 -8.65 -0.56 -13.85
N ASN A 131 -9.57 -1.42 -14.31
CA ASN A 131 -10.73 -1.80 -13.52
C ASN A 131 -10.40 -3.00 -12.64
N PHE A 132 -10.81 -2.93 -11.37
CA PHE A 132 -10.74 -4.06 -10.45
C PHE A 132 -11.65 -5.19 -10.92
N LYS A 133 -11.13 -6.43 -10.90
CA LYS A 133 -11.88 -7.58 -11.40
C LYS A 133 -13.06 -7.87 -10.48
N ARG A 134 -14.25 -8.06 -11.06
CA ARG A 134 -15.50 -8.30 -10.29
C ARG A 134 -15.41 -9.46 -9.29
N TYR A 135 -14.62 -10.49 -9.62
CA TYR A 135 -14.45 -11.68 -8.77
C TYR A 135 -13.37 -11.53 -7.69
N TRP A 136 -12.65 -10.40 -7.64
CA TRP A 136 -11.76 -10.11 -6.53
C TRP A 136 -12.57 -9.88 -5.26
N SER A 137 -12.28 -10.70 -4.25
CA SER A 137 -13.10 -10.78 -3.05
C SER A 137 -12.86 -9.61 -2.08
N HIS A 138 -11.64 -9.05 -2.06
CA HIS A 138 -11.32 -7.86 -1.26
C HIS A 138 -11.73 -6.58 -2.01
N ASN A 139 -12.15 -5.54 -1.27
CA ASN A 139 -12.55 -4.27 -1.88
C ASN A 139 -11.33 -3.37 -2.12
N TRP A 140 -10.55 -3.69 -3.15
CA TRP A 140 -9.37 -2.93 -3.51
C TRP A 140 -9.67 -1.48 -3.86
N GLU A 141 -10.77 -1.19 -4.56
CA GLU A 141 -11.14 0.19 -4.93
C GLU A 141 -11.26 1.12 -3.70
N LEU A 142 -11.77 0.61 -2.57
CA LEU A 142 -11.86 1.38 -1.32
C LEU A 142 -10.47 1.75 -0.76
N LEU A 143 -9.47 0.87 -0.90
CA LEU A 143 -8.10 1.17 -0.51
C LEU A 143 -7.54 2.35 -1.32
N PHE A 144 -7.79 2.37 -2.63
CA PHE A 144 -7.34 3.49 -3.47
C PHE A 144 -8.10 4.78 -3.16
N LEU A 145 -9.42 4.72 -2.95
CA LEU A 145 -10.22 5.89 -2.54
C LEU A 145 -9.69 6.53 -1.25
N ASP A 146 -9.36 5.72 -0.25
CA ASP A 146 -8.93 6.21 1.05
C ASP A 146 -7.46 6.69 1.05
N LEU A 147 -6.55 5.99 0.35
CA LEU A 147 -5.12 6.31 0.36
C LEU A 147 -4.70 7.40 -0.62
N LEU A 148 -5.41 7.55 -1.75
CA LEU A 148 -5.13 8.59 -2.73
C LEU A 148 -5.83 9.92 -2.42
N GLN A 149 -6.87 9.94 -1.59
CA GLN A 149 -7.62 11.15 -1.23
C GLN A 149 -7.70 11.32 0.29
N VAL A 150 -6.55 11.45 0.94
CA VAL A 150 -6.50 11.64 2.39
C VAL A 150 -7.22 12.93 2.76
N LYS A 151 -8.29 12.80 3.56
CA LYS A 151 -9.07 13.95 4.00
C LYS A 151 -8.25 14.80 4.98
N PRO A 152 -8.30 16.14 4.89
CA PRO A 152 -7.65 17.02 5.86
C PRO A 152 -8.05 16.68 7.30
N GLY A 153 -7.06 16.65 8.20
CA GLY A 153 -7.28 16.36 9.62
C GLY A 153 -7.42 14.88 9.97
N VAL A 154 -7.45 13.96 9.00
CA VAL A 154 -7.43 12.52 9.26
C VAL A 154 -5.97 12.03 9.32
N PRO A 155 -5.51 11.46 10.44
CA PRO A 155 -4.17 10.91 10.51
C PRO A 155 -4.00 9.74 9.52
N CYS A 156 -3.00 9.81 8.65
CA CYS A 156 -2.69 8.75 7.68
C CYS A 156 -2.55 7.37 8.33
N SER A 157 -2.03 7.32 9.56
CA SER A 157 -1.91 6.08 10.34
C SER A 157 -3.24 5.39 10.61
N GLU A 158 -4.33 6.13 10.81
CA GLU A 158 -5.65 5.54 11.07
C GLU A 158 -6.23 4.93 9.79
N ILE A 159 -6.01 5.58 8.64
CA ILE A 159 -6.39 5.05 7.33
C ILE A 159 -5.64 3.75 7.05
N VAL A 160 -4.32 3.74 7.22
CA VAL A 160 -3.49 2.56 7.02
C VAL A 160 -3.91 1.41 7.96
N LYS A 161 -4.11 1.69 9.27
CA LYS A 161 -4.59 0.68 10.24
C LYS A 161 -5.94 0.08 9.85
N LYS A 162 -6.88 0.89 9.35
CA LYS A 162 -8.19 0.42 8.86
C LYS A 162 -8.02 -0.63 7.76
N HIS A 163 -7.19 -0.36 6.75
CA HIS A 163 -6.95 -1.30 5.66
C HIS A 163 -6.15 -2.53 6.10
N ILE A 164 -5.15 -2.37 6.96
CA ILE A 164 -4.40 -3.50 7.55
C ILE A 164 -5.36 -4.46 8.25
N LYS A 165 -6.23 -3.97 9.15
CA LYS A 165 -7.23 -4.81 9.85
C LYS A 165 -8.17 -5.53 8.89
N SER A 166 -8.62 -4.82 7.84
CA SER A 166 -9.50 -5.40 6.82
C SER A 166 -8.81 -6.52 6.04
N LEU A 167 -7.55 -6.31 5.63
CA LEU A 167 -6.74 -7.31 4.93
C LEU A 167 -6.40 -8.50 5.83
N GLN A 168 -6.01 -8.26 7.08
CA GLN A 168 -5.76 -9.31 8.08
C GLN A 168 -6.99 -10.19 8.27
N SER A 169 -8.17 -9.58 8.47
CA SER A 169 -9.44 -10.31 8.58
C SER A 169 -9.75 -11.11 7.32
N PHE A 170 -9.51 -10.52 6.14
CA PHE A 170 -9.71 -11.18 4.85
C PHE A 170 -8.81 -12.40 4.67
N VAL A 171 -7.52 -12.28 4.99
CA VAL A 171 -6.52 -13.35 4.90
C VAL A 171 -6.83 -14.45 5.92
N ALA A 172 -7.14 -14.10 7.17
CA ALA A 172 -7.52 -15.03 8.23
C ALA A 172 -8.73 -15.90 7.83
N SER A 173 -9.76 -15.28 7.22
CA SER A 173 -10.96 -15.99 6.73
C SER A 173 -10.68 -17.00 5.60
N ARG A 174 -9.47 -16.98 5.02
CA ARG A 174 -9.04 -17.79 3.86
C ARG A 174 -7.77 -18.58 4.13
N SER A 175 -7.47 -18.86 5.39
CA SER A 175 -6.23 -19.53 5.85
C SER A 175 -5.80 -20.72 4.98
N LYS A 176 -6.72 -21.62 4.58
CA LYS A 176 -6.42 -22.76 3.69
C LYS A 176 -5.89 -22.32 2.31
N LYS A 177 -6.50 -21.31 1.68
CA LYS A 177 -6.06 -20.83 0.36
C LYS A 177 -4.75 -20.05 0.46
N VAL A 178 -4.61 -19.26 1.52
CA VAL A 178 -3.40 -18.49 1.83
C VAL A 178 -2.22 -19.44 2.02
N ARG A 179 -2.41 -20.51 2.80
CA ARG A 179 -1.43 -21.58 2.98
C ARG A 179 -0.91 -22.15 1.66
N VAL A 180 -1.83 -22.52 0.76
CA VAL A 180 -1.47 -23.06 -0.56
C VAL A 180 -0.70 -22.03 -1.40
N ALA A 181 -1.13 -20.77 -1.37
CA ALA A 181 -0.45 -19.70 -2.10
C ALA A 181 0.98 -19.48 -1.59
N LEU A 182 1.17 -19.37 -0.26
CA LEU A 182 2.48 -19.21 0.36
C LEU A 182 3.41 -20.40 0.10
N SER A 183 2.88 -21.63 0.15
CA SER A 183 3.64 -22.82 -0.22
C SER A 183 4.14 -22.77 -1.66
N LYS A 184 3.29 -22.32 -2.60
CA LYS A 184 3.65 -22.22 -4.01
C LYS A 184 4.66 -21.11 -4.27
N GLU A 185 4.47 -19.95 -3.65
CA GLU A 185 5.42 -18.83 -3.71
C GLU A 185 6.80 -19.27 -3.20
N HIS A 186 6.85 -19.96 -2.06
CA HIS A 186 8.10 -20.49 -1.52
C HIS A 186 8.80 -21.46 -2.48
N GLN A 187 8.06 -22.35 -3.14
CA GLN A 187 8.62 -23.27 -4.15
C GLN A 187 9.24 -22.50 -5.32
N LEU A 188 8.52 -21.52 -5.87
CA LEU A 188 9.01 -20.71 -6.99
C LEU A 188 10.27 -19.93 -6.65
N MET A 189 10.42 -19.50 -5.38
CA MET A 189 11.64 -18.82 -4.92
C MET A 189 12.86 -19.74 -4.74
N GLN A 190 12.67 -21.05 -4.59
CA GLN A 190 13.79 -22.01 -4.51
C GLN A 190 14.24 -22.51 -5.89
N GLU A 191 13.41 -22.32 -6.91
CA GLU A 191 13.69 -22.73 -8.30
C GLU A 191 14.47 -21.66 -9.10
N GLN A 192 14.70 -20.47 -8.53
CA GLN A 192 15.49 -19.38 -9.11
C GLN A 192 16.94 -19.42 -8.61
#